data_AF-A0A7W1XWB8-F1
#
_entry.id   AF-A0A7W1XWB8-F1
#
_cell.length_a   1.000
_cell.length_b   1.000
_cell.length_c   1.000
_cell.angle_alpha   90.00
_cell.angle_beta   90.00
_cell.angle_gamma   90.00
#
_symmetry.space_group_name_H-M   'P 1'
#
loop_
_entity.id
_entity.type
_entity.pdbx_description
1 polymer ?
#
loop_
_entity_poly.entity_id
_entity_poly.type
_entity_poly.pdbx_seq_one_letter_code
_entity_poly.pdbx_strand_id
1 'polypeptide(L)'
;MLFRMCLVLTLLFSHGGVSIAQDASFNAASGTAPEGGTGTLSMTMDNTGQEIAGWSLGVCNDPAVATVSAANSGADTETAKNGSAPDFNQIGVFPEGATQGVVLCFTGCAVVTDVSGFEMMTVDYQGVAEGQTSIAFCNTLGAPPVDTVIVVNGASLAPTQNAGTLDVVGVPDPEYTYSAGSVAASYNPADGNASATVGISIAETDNSGLGAPFPNATQGFSMGLANSAEVSPTNVTLDLGFDPDFGEIGLFADGWTAGVVYSFTGGVTANFENATEVISVDYETAGSMAGNETGATATLTWSDDLGSPPVANVMVVGGASLNAAFEDGAIALNPVVTLDFIRGDANADAKVNIADGVWIIYELFLNGPASTCTLASDANADGLADIADASFIFMYRFMNGMMPSAPFPDCGQVVDQTPEDCVSSGCADGGGSAPATFVADIQPILTSSCVPCHAPGGAQGNGPSFGLQLTEDAYDNIVGMPAGQCDTMNLVNPGDRNGSWLYRKIQGSHLDPDVLDMGCCPDTDGDGSPDGCGRRMPRFCENSNSCMDEATIELIGSWIDAGAF
;
A
#
# COMPACT_ATOMS: atom_id res chain seq x y z
N MET A 1 -77.75 -27.95 -21.92
CA MET A 1 -79.15 -27.51 -21.80
C MET A 1 -79.28 -26.69 -20.53
N LEU A 2 -79.98 -25.57 -20.58
CA LEU A 2 -80.30 -24.70 -19.44
C LEU A 2 -80.64 -25.48 -18.17
N PHE A 3 -80.09 -25.07 -17.02
CA PHE A 3 -80.89 -24.77 -15.83
C PHE A 3 -80.14 -23.81 -14.91
N ARG A 4 -80.82 -22.70 -14.56
CA ARG A 4 -80.43 -21.64 -13.63
C ARG A 4 -80.36 -22.17 -12.19
N MET A 5 -79.51 -21.59 -11.34
CA MET A 5 -79.94 -21.20 -10.00
C MET A 5 -79.06 -20.06 -9.45
N CYS A 6 -79.54 -18.84 -9.59
CA CYS A 6 -79.03 -17.68 -8.86
C CYS A 6 -79.96 -17.55 -7.63
N LEU A 7 -79.44 -17.86 -6.44
CA LEU A 7 -80.16 -17.68 -5.18
C LEU A 7 -79.33 -16.75 -4.30
N VAL A 8 -79.58 -15.45 -4.44
CA VAL A 8 -79.21 -14.46 -3.43
C VAL A 8 -80.33 -14.47 -2.40
N LEU A 9 -80.05 -14.99 -1.20
CA LEU A 9 -80.96 -14.98 -0.07
C LEU A 9 -80.37 -14.07 1.02
N THR A 10 -80.67 -12.78 0.92
CA THR A 10 -80.40 -11.82 2.00
C THR A 10 -81.50 -11.98 3.06
N LEU A 11 -81.22 -12.71 4.14
CA LEU A 11 -82.08 -12.76 5.32
C LEU A 11 -81.44 -11.95 6.46
N LEU A 12 -82.00 -10.77 6.72
CA LEU A 12 -81.78 -10.03 7.96
C LEU A 12 -82.47 -10.77 9.10
N PHE A 13 -81.67 -11.37 9.98
CA PHE A 13 -82.12 -11.82 11.30
C PHE A 13 -81.39 -11.02 12.38
N SER A 14 -82.14 -10.20 13.12
CA SER A 14 -81.73 -9.65 14.40
C SER A 14 -81.78 -10.75 15.46
N HIS A 15 -80.63 -11.27 15.88
CA HIS A 15 -80.50 -12.10 17.08
C HIS A 15 -79.40 -11.54 17.98
N GLY A 16 -79.70 -11.41 19.27
CA GLY A 16 -78.75 -10.96 20.29
C GLY A 16 -77.52 -11.87 20.32
N GLY A 17 -76.36 -11.31 20.00
CA GLY A 17 -75.10 -12.03 19.97
C GLY A 17 -74.55 -12.25 21.38
N VAL A 18 -74.47 -13.51 21.79
CA VAL A 18 -73.45 -13.96 22.73
C VAL A 18 -72.12 -13.84 21.99
N SER A 19 -71.14 -13.13 22.55
CA SER A 19 -69.79 -13.07 21.99
C SER A 19 -69.12 -14.44 22.14
N ILE A 20 -69.17 -15.25 21.09
CA ILE A 20 -68.27 -16.39 20.95
C ILE A 20 -66.88 -15.80 20.69
N ALA A 21 -65.88 -16.19 21.49
CA ALA A 21 -64.50 -15.80 21.25
C ALA A 21 -64.09 -16.28 19.85
N GLN A 22 -63.44 -15.39 19.09
CA GLN A 22 -63.06 -15.64 17.70
C GLN A 22 -61.75 -16.42 17.72
N ASP A 23 -61.81 -17.73 17.50
CA ASP A 23 -60.68 -18.63 17.81
C ASP A 23 -59.79 -18.98 16.59
N ALA A 24 -60.10 -18.47 15.40
CA ALA A 24 -59.28 -18.65 14.21
C ALA A 24 -58.58 -17.34 13.79
N SER A 25 -57.30 -17.43 13.45
CA SER A 25 -56.51 -16.33 12.92
C SER A 25 -55.79 -16.74 11.64
N PHE A 26 -55.78 -15.83 10.67
CA PHE A 26 -54.98 -15.93 9.45
C PHE A 26 -53.76 -15.02 9.59
N ASN A 27 -52.59 -15.57 9.29
CA ASN A 27 -51.32 -14.90 9.43
C ASN A 27 -50.60 -14.90 8.08
N ALA A 28 -50.24 -13.73 7.58
CA ALA A 28 -49.33 -13.60 6.45
C ALA A 28 -47.88 -13.54 6.96
N ALA A 29 -46.99 -14.35 6.39
CA ALA A 29 -45.57 -14.29 6.71
C ALA A 29 -44.96 -12.95 6.27
N SER A 30 -43.82 -12.59 6.88
CA SER A 30 -42.98 -11.47 6.43
C SER A 30 -41.65 -11.97 5.89
N GLY A 31 -41.07 -11.26 4.93
CA GLY A 31 -39.79 -11.62 4.33
C GLY A 31 -39.23 -10.53 3.43
N THR A 32 -38.18 -10.86 2.69
CA THR A 32 -37.48 -9.97 1.77
C THR A 32 -37.43 -10.56 0.36
N ALA A 33 -37.29 -9.71 -0.64
CA ALA A 33 -36.96 -10.12 -2.01
C ALA A 33 -36.00 -9.09 -2.65
N PRO A 34 -35.05 -9.49 -3.51
CA PRO A 34 -34.27 -8.52 -4.28
C PRO A 34 -35.15 -7.81 -5.32
N GLU A 35 -34.84 -6.56 -5.64
CA GLU A 35 -35.40 -5.88 -6.82
C GLU A 35 -35.06 -6.69 -8.10
N GLY A 36 -36.06 -7.01 -8.92
CA GLY A 36 -35.90 -7.92 -10.07
C GLY A 36 -35.75 -9.40 -9.70
N GLY A 37 -35.68 -9.74 -8.40
CA GLY A 37 -35.66 -11.09 -7.86
C GLY A 37 -37.01 -11.59 -7.36
N THR A 38 -37.05 -12.79 -6.80
CA THR A 38 -38.27 -13.41 -6.26
C THR A 38 -38.17 -13.71 -4.77
N GLY A 39 -39.32 -13.77 -4.09
CA GLY A 39 -39.44 -14.21 -2.70
C GLY A 39 -40.78 -14.89 -2.45
N THR A 40 -40.81 -15.95 -1.63
CA THR A 40 -42.03 -16.71 -1.34
C THR A 40 -42.48 -16.49 0.09
N LEU A 41 -43.77 -16.19 0.30
CA LEU A 41 -44.36 -16.05 1.64
C LEU A 41 -45.51 -17.04 1.83
N SER A 42 -45.57 -17.66 3.01
CA SER A 42 -46.66 -18.56 3.40
C SER A 42 -47.78 -17.80 4.10
N MET A 43 -49.02 -18.17 3.79
CA MET A 43 -50.22 -17.73 4.50
C MET A 43 -50.69 -18.88 5.39
N THR A 44 -50.76 -18.66 6.69
CA THR A 44 -51.03 -19.72 7.67
C THR A 44 -52.28 -19.43 8.50
N MET A 45 -52.85 -20.49 9.07
CA MET A 45 -54.00 -20.42 9.96
C MET A 45 -53.66 -21.02 11.32
N ASP A 46 -53.99 -20.30 12.38
CA ASP A 46 -54.14 -20.86 13.73
C ASP A 46 -55.62 -21.00 14.02
N ASN A 47 -56.03 -22.12 14.60
CA ASN A 47 -57.40 -22.36 15.00
C ASN A 47 -57.45 -23.17 16.28
N THR A 48 -58.33 -22.79 17.21
CA THR A 48 -58.58 -23.57 18.43
C THR A 48 -60.08 -23.72 18.65
N GLY A 49 -60.56 -24.92 18.94
CA GLY A 49 -61.95 -25.16 19.34
C GLY A 49 -63.02 -25.07 18.24
N GLN A 50 -62.67 -24.80 16.97
CA GLN A 50 -63.64 -24.76 15.86
C GLN A 50 -63.41 -25.88 14.85
N GLU A 51 -64.50 -26.46 14.33
CA GLU A 51 -64.47 -27.40 13.21
C GLU A 51 -64.67 -26.63 11.89
N ILE A 52 -63.57 -26.38 11.18
CA ILE A 52 -63.53 -25.63 9.92
C ILE A 52 -63.74 -26.58 8.75
N ALA A 53 -64.82 -26.40 7.99
CA ALA A 53 -65.16 -27.20 6.80
C ALA A 53 -64.53 -26.67 5.49
N GLY A 54 -63.92 -25.48 5.54
CA GLY A 54 -63.31 -24.80 4.40
C GLY A 54 -63.01 -23.34 4.72
N TRP A 55 -62.35 -22.67 3.80
CA TRP A 55 -61.99 -21.26 3.94
C TRP A 55 -61.93 -20.59 2.56
N SER A 56 -61.99 -19.27 2.57
CA SER A 56 -61.58 -18.44 1.44
C SER A 56 -60.77 -17.26 1.94
N LEU A 57 -59.83 -16.81 1.14
CA LEU A 57 -58.99 -15.66 1.46
C LEU A 57 -58.56 -14.94 0.18
N GLY A 58 -58.41 -13.63 0.28
CA GLY A 58 -57.59 -12.83 -0.62
C GLY A 58 -56.42 -12.26 0.16
N VAL A 59 -55.24 -12.19 -0.46
CA VAL A 59 -54.07 -11.51 0.08
C VAL A 59 -53.59 -10.49 -0.95
N CYS A 60 -53.42 -9.25 -0.52
CA CYS A 60 -53.08 -8.10 -1.37
C CYS A 60 -51.67 -7.57 -1.06
N ASN A 61 -51.05 -7.01 -2.11
CA ASN A 61 -49.78 -6.27 -2.09
C ASN A 61 -49.90 -4.99 -2.93
N ASP A 62 -48.95 -4.07 -2.78
CA ASP A 62 -48.76 -2.95 -3.69
C ASP A 62 -47.97 -3.40 -4.93
N PRO A 63 -48.60 -3.45 -6.13
CA PRO A 63 -47.94 -3.87 -7.36
C PRO A 63 -46.83 -2.93 -7.83
N ALA A 64 -46.72 -1.71 -7.26
CA ALA A 64 -45.60 -0.82 -7.52
C ALA A 64 -44.30 -1.27 -6.84
N VAL A 65 -44.39 -2.04 -5.75
CA VAL A 65 -43.24 -2.57 -5.00
C VAL A 65 -42.95 -4.02 -5.37
N ALA A 66 -43.97 -4.87 -5.40
CA ALA A 66 -43.83 -6.27 -5.78
C ALA A 66 -45.10 -6.78 -6.47
N THR A 67 -44.99 -7.74 -7.38
CA THR A 67 -46.15 -8.39 -8.02
C THR A 67 -46.17 -9.90 -7.75
N VAL A 68 -47.35 -10.52 -7.70
CA VAL A 68 -47.42 -11.99 -7.58
C VAL A 68 -47.10 -12.66 -8.92
N SER A 69 -46.09 -13.52 -8.93
CA SER A 69 -45.70 -14.33 -10.10
C SER A 69 -46.38 -15.70 -10.10
N ALA A 70 -46.60 -16.28 -8.92
CA ALA A 70 -47.35 -17.53 -8.75
C ALA A 70 -47.96 -17.62 -7.34
N ALA A 71 -48.95 -18.49 -7.18
CA ALA A 71 -49.46 -18.88 -5.87
C ALA A 71 -49.81 -20.36 -5.89
N ASN A 72 -49.44 -21.07 -4.82
CA ASN A 72 -49.52 -22.52 -4.73
C ASN A 72 -50.31 -22.93 -3.49
N SER A 73 -50.92 -24.11 -3.55
CA SER A 73 -51.60 -24.68 -2.40
C SER A 73 -50.58 -25.02 -1.31
N GLY A 74 -50.91 -24.71 -0.05
CA GLY A 74 -50.06 -25.03 1.08
C GLY A 74 -49.97 -26.54 1.32
N ALA A 75 -48.85 -26.99 1.88
CA ALA A 75 -48.61 -28.42 2.11
C ALA A 75 -49.68 -29.05 3.02
N ASP A 76 -50.13 -28.32 4.04
CA ASP A 76 -51.16 -28.80 4.95
C ASP A 76 -52.54 -28.85 4.27
N THR A 77 -52.81 -27.89 3.39
CA THR A 77 -54.05 -27.85 2.58
C THR A 77 -54.19 -29.09 1.71
N GLU A 78 -53.11 -29.52 1.05
CA GLU A 78 -53.11 -30.71 0.18
C GLU A 78 -53.37 -32.04 0.92
N THR A 79 -53.37 -32.03 2.25
CA THR A 79 -53.64 -33.23 3.07
C THR A 79 -54.83 -33.04 4.03
N ALA A 80 -55.49 -31.88 3.98
CA ALA A 80 -56.51 -31.46 4.94
C ALA A 80 -57.77 -32.33 4.97
N LYS A 81 -58.01 -33.15 3.95
CA LYS A 81 -59.13 -34.08 3.87
C LYS A 81 -58.69 -35.49 4.29
N ASN A 82 -58.42 -35.68 5.57
CA ASN A 82 -58.00 -36.97 6.14
C ASN A 82 -56.77 -37.60 5.43
N GLY A 83 -55.78 -36.78 5.08
CA GLY A 83 -54.56 -37.20 4.37
C GLY A 83 -54.67 -37.15 2.85
N SER A 84 -55.74 -36.56 2.30
CA SER A 84 -55.92 -36.31 0.86
C SER A 84 -56.23 -34.83 0.60
N ALA A 85 -56.16 -34.43 -0.67
CA ALA A 85 -56.53 -33.08 -1.10
C ALA A 85 -58.02 -32.79 -0.87
N PRO A 86 -58.39 -31.52 -0.64
CA PRO A 86 -59.77 -31.08 -0.48
C PRO A 86 -60.59 -31.33 -1.75
N ASP A 87 -61.91 -31.46 -1.60
CA ASP A 87 -62.83 -31.63 -2.74
C ASP A 87 -62.83 -30.43 -3.70
N PHE A 88 -62.47 -29.24 -3.20
CA PHE A 88 -62.31 -28.03 -3.98
C PHE A 88 -61.14 -27.21 -3.41
N ASN A 89 -60.23 -26.81 -4.29
CA ASN A 89 -59.17 -25.86 -4.02
C ASN A 89 -58.91 -25.07 -5.30
N GLN A 90 -59.27 -23.79 -5.28
CA GLN A 90 -59.11 -22.91 -6.43
C GLN A 90 -58.26 -21.72 -6.02
N ILE A 91 -57.16 -21.51 -6.74
CA ILE A 91 -56.24 -20.38 -6.56
C ILE A 91 -56.37 -19.43 -7.75
N GLY A 92 -56.36 -18.13 -7.46
CA GLY A 92 -56.30 -17.05 -8.43
C GLY A 92 -55.04 -16.21 -8.19
N VAL A 93 -54.39 -15.78 -9.28
CA VAL A 93 -53.16 -14.99 -9.26
C VAL A 93 -53.42 -13.67 -9.99
N PHE A 94 -53.06 -12.57 -9.34
CA PHE A 94 -53.19 -11.19 -9.82
C PHE A 94 -51.90 -10.44 -9.51
N PRO A 95 -51.49 -9.43 -10.29
CA PRO A 95 -50.31 -8.62 -9.95
C PRO A 95 -50.37 -8.03 -8.53
N GLU A 96 -51.55 -7.58 -8.11
CA GLU A 96 -51.83 -6.99 -6.80
C GLU A 96 -52.15 -8.01 -5.69
N GLY A 97 -52.06 -9.32 -5.96
CA GLY A 97 -52.26 -10.33 -4.92
C GLY A 97 -52.71 -11.71 -5.40
N ALA A 98 -53.14 -12.54 -4.47
CA ALA A 98 -53.65 -13.88 -4.75
C ALA A 98 -54.92 -14.18 -3.97
N THR A 99 -55.72 -15.12 -4.48
CA THR A 99 -56.93 -15.60 -3.80
C THR A 99 -56.91 -17.11 -3.70
N GLN A 100 -57.47 -17.66 -2.63
CA GLN A 100 -57.73 -19.09 -2.49
C GLN A 100 -59.16 -19.33 -2.00
N GLY A 101 -59.84 -20.33 -2.55
CA GLY A 101 -61.09 -20.86 -2.01
C GLY A 101 -61.00 -22.38 -1.85
N VAL A 102 -61.30 -22.89 -0.66
CA VAL A 102 -61.19 -24.30 -0.29
C VAL A 102 -62.49 -24.82 0.32
N VAL A 103 -62.96 -25.97 -0.17
CA VAL A 103 -63.99 -26.79 0.48
C VAL A 103 -63.39 -28.17 0.74
N LEU A 104 -63.24 -28.53 2.02
CA LEU A 104 -62.56 -29.76 2.41
C LEU A 104 -63.31 -31.00 1.92
N CYS A 105 -64.61 -31.06 2.21
CA CYS A 105 -65.44 -32.18 1.80
C CYS A 105 -66.89 -31.72 1.56
N PHE A 106 -67.40 -31.88 0.33
CA PHE A 106 -68.78 -31.50 -0.01
C PHE A 106 -69.84 -32.31 0.75
N THR A 107 -69.47 -33.49 1.25
CA THR A 107 -70.34 -34.34 2.07
C THR A 107 -70.16 -34.15 3.58
N GLY A 108 -69.28 -33.23 4.01
CA GLY A 108 -69.00 -32.97 5.43
C GLY A 108 -68.16 -34.06 6.10
N CYS A 109 -67.38 -34.83 5.33
CA CYS A 109 -66.58 -35.95 5.82
C CYS A 109 -65.23 -35.58 6.44
N ALA A 110 -64.83 -34.30 6.37
CA ALA A 110 -63.56 -33.80 6.89
C ALA A 110 -63.72 -32.34 7.35
N VAL A 111 -63.03 -32.02 8.44
CA VAL A 111 -62.90 -30.67 9.02
C VAL A 111 -61.47 -30.48 9.52
N VAL A 112 -60.98 -29.25 9.49
CA VAL A 112 -59.76 -28.84 10.21
C VAL A 112 -60.18 -28.40 11.61
N THR A 113 -59.53 -28.96 12.63
CA THR A 113 -59.82 -28.64 14.04
C THR A 113 -58.66 -27.81 14.62
N ASP A 114 -58.12 -28.19 15.77
CA ASP A 114 -57.05 -27.45 16.42
C ASP A 114 -55.76 -27.55 15.60
N VAL A 115 -55.31 -26.40 15.08
CA VAL A 115 -54.08 -26.28 14.29
C VAL A 115 -53.33 -25.01 14.66
N SER A 116 -52.02 -25.06 14.48
CA SER A 116 -51.11 -23.93 14.69
C SER A 116 -50.16 -23.89 13.50
N GLY A 117 -50.09 -22.74 12.83
CA GLY A 117 -49.27 -22.53 11.64
C GLY A 117 -49.71 -23.34 10.41
N PHE A 118 -51.00 -23.72 10.31
CA PHE A 118 -51.51 -24.52 9.20
C PHE A 118 -51.32 -23.79 7.87
N GLU A 119 -50.50 -24.32 6.96
CA GLU A 119 -50.18 -23.69 5.69
C GLU A 119 -51.36 -23.78 4.70
N MET A 120 -52.03 -22.66 4.51
CA MET A 120 -53.16 -22.56 3.57
C MET A 120 -52.67 -22.43 2.13
N MET A 121 -51.72 -21.52 1.89
CA MET A 121 -51.15 -21.26 0.57
C MET A 121 -49.76 -20.63 0.69
N THR A 122 -48.97 -20.76 -0.38
CA THR A 122 -47.76 -19.97 -0.58
C THR A 122 -47.95 -19.02 -1.76
N VAL A 123 -47.35 -17.84 -1.67
CA VAL A 123 -47.39 -16.81 -2.72
C VAL A 123 -45.96 -16.46 -3.10
N ASP A 124 -45.65 -16.61 -4.39
CA ASP A 124 -44.38 -16.24 -4.98
C ASP A 124 -44.50 -14.81 -5.50
N TYR A 125 -43.70 -13.91 -4.93
CA TYR A 125 -43.62 -12.50 -5.30
C TYR A 125 -42.39 -12.26 -6.18
N GLN A 126 -42.51 -11.28 -7.06
CA GLN A 126 -41.46 -10.70 -7.88
C GLN A 126 -41.24 -9.26 -7.40
N GLY A 127 -40.02 -8.92 -6.96
CA GLY A 127 -39.65 -7.55 -6.59
C GLY A 127 -39.62 -6.64 -7.82
N VAL A 128 -40.33 -5.51 -7.75
CA VAL A 128 -40.48 -4.55 -8.86
C VAL A 128 -39.64 -3.30 -8.64
N ALA A 129 -39.66 -2.76 -7.41
CA ALA A 129 -38.90 -1.57 -7.03
C ALA A 129 -38.53 -1.66 -5.55
N GLU A 130 -37.38 -1.09 -5.19
CA GLU A 130 -36.95 -0.98 -3.80
C GLU A 130 -38.04 -0.30 -2.94
N GLY A 131 -38.35 -0.94 -1.81
CA GLY A 131 -39.37 -0.47 -0.87
C GLY A 131 -40.12 -1.61 -0.20
N GLN A 132 -41.03 -1.24 0.71
CA GLN A 132 -41.80 -2.21 1.49
C GLN A 132 -43.28 -2.20 1.10
N THR A 133 -43.87 -3.37 0.94
CA THR A 133 -45.32 -3.54 0.80
C THR A 133 -45.89 -4.35 1.98
N SER A 134 -47.06 -3.93 2.45
CA SER A 134 -47.87 -4.76 3.36
C SER A 134 -48.41 -5.97 2.60
N ILE A 135 -48.40 -7.13 3.24
CA ILE A 135 -49.05 -8.34 2.76
C ILE A 135 -50.27 -8.57 3.65
N ALA A 136 -51.40 -8.02 3.21
CA ALA A 136 -52.61 -7.94 4.03
C ALA A 136 -53.74 -8.74 3.40
N PHE A 137 -54.52 -9.42 4.24
CA PHE A 137 -55.74 -10.06 3.80
C PHE A 137 -56.76 -9.02 3.32
N CYS A 138 -57.45 -9.31 2.22
CA CYS A 138 -58.32 -8.37 1.53
C CYS A 138 -59.51 -9.07 0.86
N ASN A 139 -60.58 -8.32 0.65
CA ASN A 139 -61.84 -8.82 0.04
C ASN A 139 -62.12 -8.14 -1.31
N THR A 140 -61.07 -7.74 -2.02
CA THR A 140 -61.15 -6.93 -3.25
C THR A 140 -60.73 -7.68 -4.51
N LEU A 141 -60.04 -8.82 -4.37
CA LEU A 141 -59.50 -9.60 -5.49
C LEU A 141 -60.50 -10.63 -5.99
N GLY A 142 -60.49 -10.87 -7.31
CA GLY A 142 -61.40 -11.79 -7.98
C GLY A 142 -62.68 -11.13 -8.53
N ALA A 143 -63.38 -11.86 -9.39
CA ALA A 143 -64.66 -11.44 -9.98
C ALA A 143 -65.67 -12.60 -9.94
N PRO A 144 -66.59 -12.65 -8.95
CA PRO A 144 -66.78 -11.69 -7.85
C PRO A 144 -65.61 -11.68 -6.85
N PRO A 145 -65.44 -10.60 -6.05
CA PRO A 145 -64.41 -10.56 -5.03
C PRO A 145 -64.52 -11.71 -4.04
N VAL A 146 -63.37 -12.26 -3.65
CA VAL A 146 -63.27 -13.37 -2.70
C VAL A 146 -63.20 -12.80 -1.28
N ASP A 147 -64.19 -13.12 -0.45
CA ASP A 147 -64.21 -12.71 0.96
C ASP A 147 -63.26 -13.57 1.80
N THR A 148 -62.56 -12.96 2.76
CA THR A 148 -61.70 -13.66 3.72
C THR A 148 -62.53 -14.20 4.88
N VAL A 149 -62.85 -15.49 4.83
CA VAL A 149 -63.72 -16.18 5.79
C VAL A 149 -63.30 -17.64 6.00
N ILE A 150 -63.65 -18.18 7.18
CA ILE A 150 -63.70 -19.61 7.45
C ILE A 150 -65.15 -20.09 7.47
N VAL A 151 -65.38 -21.37 7.17
CA VAL A 151 -66.72 -21.99 7.19
C VAL A 151 -66.84 -22.91 8.40
N VAL A 152 -67.68 -22.54 9.36
CA VAL A 152 -67.92 -23.32 10.59
C VAL A 152 -69.42 -23.57 10.72
N ASN A 153 -69.82 -24.83 10.86
CA ASN A 153 -71.24 -25.23 10.91
C ASN A 153 -72.09 -24.67 9.74
N GLY A 154 -71.48 -24.50 8.57
CA GLY A 154 -72.14 -23.94 7.37
C GLY A 154 -72.29 -22.42 7.36
N ALA A 155 -71.80 -21.71 8.38
CA ALA A 155 -71.76 -20.24 8.42
C ALA A 155 -70.37 -19.72 8.03
N SER A 156 -70.32 -18.61 7.28
CA SER A 156 -69.09 -17.89 6.98
C SER A 156 -68.76 -16.91 8.11
N LEU A 157 -67.60 -17.08 8.73
CA LEU A 157 -67.11 -16.24 9.81
C LEU A 157 -65.77 -15.59 9.39
N ALA A 158 -65.61 -14.30 9.64
CA ALA A 158 -64.32 -13.64 9.42
C ALA A 158 -63.32 -14.09 10.51
N PRO A 159 -62.10 -14.51 10.16
CA PRO A 159 -61.04 -14.76 11.14
C PRO A 159 -60.40 -13.45 11.62
N THR A 160 -59.60 -13.54 12.69
CA THR A 160 -58.62 -12.48 12.99
C THR A 160 -57.56 -12.47 11.89
N GLN A 161 -57.16 -11.30 11.39
CA GLN A 161 -56.23 -11.18 10.27
C GLN A 161 -54.98 -10.43 10.71
N ASN A 162 -53.83 -11.10 10.60
CA ASN A 162 -52.53 -10.52 10.92
C ASN A 162 -51.74 -10.37 9.61
N ALA A 163 -51.45 -9.13 9.25
CA ALA A 163 -50.69 -8.81 8.05
C ALA A 163 -49.19 -9.11 8.25
N GLY A 164 -48.55 -9.49 7.16
CA GLY A 164 -47.11 -9.56 7.02
C GLY A 164 -46.58 -8.39 6.20
N THR A 165 -45.29 -8.43 5.89
CA THR A 165 -44.61 -7.43 5.06
C THR A 165 -43.65 -8.11 4.10
N LEU A 166 -43.53 -7.58 2.89
CA LEU A 166 -42.47 -7.93 1.97
C LEU A 166 -41.62 -6.69 1.76
N ASP A 167 -40.33 -6.81 2.07
CA ASP A 167 -39.35 -5.76 1.86
C ASP A 167 -38.51 -6.06 0.61
N VAL A 168 -38.66 -5.24 -0.42
CA VAL A 168 -37.90 -5.35 -1.66
C VAL A 168 -36.65 -4.51 -1.51
N VAL A 169 -35.50 -5.19 -1.50
CA VAL A 169 -34.19 -4.55 -1.29
C VAL A 169 -33.49 -4.31 -2.61
N GLY A 170 -32.82 -3.17 -2.75
CA GLY A 170 -31.99 -2.86 -3.91
C GLY A 170 -30.86 -3.88 -4.08
N VAL A 171 -30.55 -4.21 -5.32
CA VAL A 171 -29.38 -5.03 -5.68
C VAL A 171 -28.21 -4.08 -5.95
N PRO A 172 -27.06 -4.22 -5.27
CA PRO A 172 -25.93 -3.33 -5.51
C PRO A 172 -25.39 -3.49 -6.94
N ASP A 173 -24.94 -2.39 -7.52
CA ASP A 173 -24.20 -2.40 -8.78
C ASP A 173 -22.90 -3.24 -8.64
N PRO A 174 -22.36 -3.78 -9.74
CA PRO A 174 -21.06 -4.43 -9.73
C PRO A 174 -19.97 -3.48 -9.23
N GLU A 175 -19.15 -3.94 -8.30
CA GLU A 175 -18.05 -3.16 -7.72
C GLU A 175 -16.71 -3.80 -8.10
N TYR A 176 -15.77 -2.99 -8.56
CA TYR A 176 -14.45 -3.44 -8.99
C TYR A 176 -13.36 -2.73 -8.20
N THR A 177 -12.31 -3.47 -7.85
CA THR A 177 -11.09 -2.92 -7.25
C THR A 177 -9.96 -3.01 -8.26
N TYR A 178 -9.25 -1.89 -8.45
CA TYR A 178 -7.97 -1.86 -9.14
C TYR A 178 -6.84 -1.82 -8.10
N SER A 179 -5.92 -2.77 -8.20
CA SER A 179 -4.81 -2.91 -7.25
C SER A 179 -3.48 -2.78 -7.96
N ALA A 180 -2.64 -1.85 -7.50
CA ALA A 180 -1.26 -1.74 -7.92
C ALA A 180 -0.37 -2.58 -7.00
N GLY A 181 0.47 -3.45 -7.59
CA GLY A 181 1.40 -4.27 -6.84
C GLY A 181 2.43 -3.45 -6.05
N SER A 182 3.03 -4.07 -5.04
CA SER A 182 4.18 -3.51 -4.33
C SER A 182 5.40 -4.41 -4.50
N VAL A 183 6.54 -3.82 -4.87
CA VAL A 183 7.79 -4.53 -5.16
C VAL A 183 8.97 -3.82 -4.52
N ALA A 184 10.15 -4.44 -4.57
CA ALA A 184 11.40 -3.83 -4.13
C ALA A 184 12.43 -3.86 -5.27
N ALA A 185 13.22 -2.80 -5.37
CA ALA A 185 14.36 -2.71 -6.27
C ALA A 185 15.59 -2.23 -5.50
N SER A 186 16.74 -2.75 -5.91
CA SER A 186 18.03 -2.38 -5.36
C SER A 186 18.77 -1.45 -6.32
N TYR A 187 19.48 -0.45 -5.80
CA TYR A 187 20.28 0.49 -6.61
C TYR A 187 21.65 0.76 -5.97
N ASN A 188 22.64 1.14 -6.79
CA ASN A 188 23.91 1.66 -6.29
C ASN A 188 23.77 3.16 -6.01
N PRO A 189 24.02 3.67 -4.79
CA PRO A 189 23.96 5.12 -4.52
C PRO A 189 24.89 5.96 -5.38
N ALA A 190 25.96 5.41 -5.96
CA ALA A 190 26.88 6.15 -6.83
C ALA A 190 26.21 6.63 -8.14
N ASP A 191 25.33 5.82 -8.73
CA ASP A 191 24.66 6.14 -9.99
C ASP A 191 23.14 6.31 -9.84
N GLY A 192 22.54 5.77 -8.78
CA GLY A 192 21.12 5.87 -8.47
C GLY A 192 20.22 5.04 -9.38
N ASN A 193 20.75 4.09 -10.14
CA ASN A 193 19.97 3.35 -11.16
C ASN A 193 19.33 2.09 -10.57
N ALA A 194 18.01 1.98 -10.74
CA ALA A 194 17.20 0.80 -10.45
C ALA A 194 16.09 0.66 -11.48
N SER A 195 15.64 -0.58 -11.68
CA SER A 195 14.46 -0.93 -12.47
C SER A 195 13.55 -1.87 -11.70
N ALA A 196 12.24 -1.73 -11.87
CA ALA A 196 11.25 -2.60 -11.25
C ALA A 196 10.07 -2.83 -12.20
N THR A 197 9.47 -4.02 -12.15
CA THR A 197 8.23 -4.32 -12.86
C THR A 197 7.10 -4.53 -11.85
N VAL A 198 5.98 -3.84 -12.05
CA VAL A 198 4.81 -3.87 -11.16
C VAL A 198 3.60 -4.41 -11.91
N GLY A 199 3.00 -5.48 -11.38
CA GLY A 199 1.73 -6.02 -11.85
C GLY A 199 0.54 -5.20 -11.34
N ILE A 200 -0.44 -4.99 -12.21
CA ILE A 200 -1.70 -4.30 -11.92
C ILE A 200 -2.84 -5.28 -12.13
N SER A 201 -3.72 -5.38 -11.12
CA SER A 201 -4.80 -6.36 -11.13
C SER A 201 -6.18 -5.73 -10.97
N ILE A 202 -7.18 -6.45 -11.49
CA ILE A 202 -8.61 -6.14 -11.33
C ILE A 202 -9.27 -7.30 -10.57
N ALA A 203 -10.15 -6.97 -9.63
CA ALA A 203 -11.04 -7.91 -8.97
C ALA A 203 -12.46 -7.34 -8.89
N GLU A 204 -13.47 -8.20 -9.04
CA GLU A 204 -14.89 -7.88 -8.79
C GLU A 204 -15.29 -8.35 -7.39
N THR A 205 -16.08 -7.54 -6.67
CA THR A 205 -16.64 -7.91 -5.36
C THR A 205 -17.81 -8.87 -5.53
N ASP A 206 -17.78 -10.02 -4.85
CA ASP A 206 -18.87 -11.00 -4.86
C ASP A 206 -20.08 -10.52 -4.03
N ASN A 207 -21.02 -9.89 -4.72
CA ASN A 207 -22.31 -9.46 -4.17
C ASN A 207 -23.45 -10.46 -4.44
N SER A 208 -23.16 -11.71 -4.84
CA SER A 208 -24.19 -12.71 -5.18
C SER A 208 -25.09 -13.08 -4.01
N GLY A 209 -24.58 -13.01 -2.78
CA GLY A 209 -25.37 -13.18 -1.55
C GLY A 209 -26.47 -12.12 -1.36
N LEU A 210 -26.38 -10.99 -2.07
CA LEU A 210 -27.36 -9.91 -2.09
C LEU A 210 -28.27 -9.97 -3.33
N GLY A 211 -28.15 -11.01 -4.15
CA GLY A 211 -28.92 -11.19 -5.39
C GLY A 211 -28.30 -10.52 -6.62
N ALA A 212 -27.09 -9.94 -6.51
CA ALA A 212 -26.39 -9.38 -7.66
C ALA A 212 -25.84 -10.48 -8.57
N PRO A 213 -25.81 -10.29 -9.91
CA PRO A 213 -25.06 -11.17 -10.79
C PRO A 213 -23.58 -11.16 -10.40
N PHE A 214 -22.91 -12.31 -10.45
CA PHE A 214 -21.47 -12.42 -10.23
C PHE A 214 -20.91 -13.71 -10.88
N PRO A 215 -19.72 -13.66 -11.52
CA PRO A 215 -19.02 -12.45 -11.93
C PRO A 215 -19.73 -11.79 -13.13
N ASN A 216 -19.65 -10.48 -13.24
CA ASN A 216 -20.20 -9.71 -14.35
C ASN A 216 -19.27 -9.74 -15.56
N ALA A 217 -19.87 -9.77 -16.76
CA ALA A 217 -19.13 -9.71 -18.01
C ALA A 217 -18.77 -8.25 -18.34
N THR A 218 -17.48 -7.96 -18.42
CA THR A 218 -16.95 -6.61 -18.67
C THR A 218 -16.62 -6.40 -20.16
N GLN A 219 -16.61 -5.14 -20.63
CA GLN A 219 -16.37 -4.79 -22.05
C GLN A 219 -15.11 -3.93 -22.30
N GLY A 220 -14.45 -3.48 -21.24
CA GLY A 220 -13.29 -2.59 -21.33
C GLY A 220 -13.09 -1.83 -20.03
N PHE A 221 -11.92 -1.23 -19.84
CA PHE A 221 -11.59 -0.38 -18.70
C PHE A 221 -10.78 0.83 -19.15
N SER A 222 -10.72 1.84 -18.30
CA SER A 222 -9.66 2.84 -18.36
C SER A 222 -8.99 3.00 -17.01
N MET A 223 -7.70 3.32 -17.04
CA MET A 223 -6.82 3.40 -15.88
C MET A 223 -5.90 4.62 -15.99
N GLY A 224 -5.62 5.24 -14.86
CA GLY A 224 -4.60 6.26 -14.65
C GLY A 224 -3.92 5.99 -13.31
N LEU A 225 -2.61 5.75 -13.35
CA LEU A 225 -1.79 5.50 -12.15
C LEU A 225 -0.63 6.48 -12.14
N ALA A 226 -0.56 7.30 -11.10
CA ALA A 226 0.53 8.25 -10.88
C ALA A 226 1.67 7.60 -10.10
N ASN A 227 2.90 8.06 -10.33
CA ASN A 227 4.07 7.70 -9.55
C ASN A 227 4.75 8.93 -8.96
N SER A 228 5.42 8.77 -7.82
CA SER A 228 6.26 9.83 -7.24
C SER A 228 7.57 10.01 -8.02
N ALA A 229 8.30 11.08 -7.69
CA ALA A 229 9.44 11.59 -8.48
C ALA A 229 10.66 10.67 -8.50
N GLU A 230 10.72 9.65 -7.64
CA GLU A 230 11.82 8.70 -7.59
C GLU A 230 11.86 7.77 -8.81
N VAL A 231 10.74 7.53 -9.47
CA VAL A 231 10.66 6.63 -10.63
C VAL A 231 9.95 7.30 -11.80
N SER A 232 10.07 6.70 -12.98
CA SER A 232 9.23 7.00 -14.15
C SER A 232 8.91 5.70 -14.89
N PRO A 233 7.69 5.54 -15.43
CA PRO A 233 7.31 4.36 -16.18
C PRO A 233 7.97 4.38 -17.57
N THR A 234 8.56 3.27 -17.96
CA THR A 234 9.25 3.10 -19.25
C THR A 234 8.44 2.30 -20.24
N ASN A 235 7.59 1.38 -19.75
CA ASN A 235 6.76 0.52 -20.58
C ASN A 235 5.53 0.04 -19.81
N VAL A 236 4.41 -0.14 -20.51
CA VAL A 236 3.16 -0.70 -19.97
C VAL A 236 2.70 -1.77 -20.95
N THR A 237 2.59 -3.00 -20.45
CA THR A 237 2.23 -4.18 -21.25
C THR A 237 0.86 -4.68 -20.81
N LEU A 238 -0.09 -4.76 -21.75
CA LEU A 238 -1.42 -5.36 -21.52
C LEU A 238 -1.36 -6.88 -21.71
N ASP A 239 -1.93 -7.64 -20.77
CA ASP A 239 -2.14 -9.08 -20.87
C ASP A 239 -3.56 -9.46 -20.43
N LEU A 240 -4.48 -9.57 -21.40
CA LEU A 240 -5.87 -9.95 -21.16
C LEU A 240 -6.17 -11.39 -21.57
N GLY A 241 -5.18 -12.13 -22.08
CA GLY A 241 -5.38 -13.42 -22.74
C GLY A 241 -6.10 -13.34 -24.10
N PHE A 242 -6.38 -12.14 -24.60
CA PHE A 242 -6.91 -11.86 -25.94
C PHE A 242 -6.47 -10.48 -26.42
N ASP A 243 -6.52 -10.25 -27.74
CA ASP A 243 -6.23 -8.95 -28.35
C ASP A 243 -7.48 -8.05 -28.28
N PRO A 244 -7.45 -6.91 -27.57
CA PRO A 244 -8.57 -5.97 -27.56
C PRO A 244 -8.65 -5.20 -28.88
N ASP A 245 -9.87 -4.83 -29.31
CA ASP A 245 -10.07 -3.97 -30.49
C ASP A 245 -9.42 -2.58 -30.34
N PHE A 246 -9.23 -2.11 -29.10
CA PHE A 246 -8.54 -0.87 -28.78
C PHE A 246 -7.79 -1.02 -27.45
N GLY A 247 -6.52 -0.61 -27.44
CA GLY A 247 -5.67 -0.51 -26.26
C GLY A 247 -4.67 0.61 -26.46
N GLU A 248 -4.94 1.78 -25.87
CA GLU A 248 -4.06 2.95 -25.96
C GLU A 248 -3.36 3.17 -24.62
N ILE A 249 -2.04 3.35 -24.67
CA ILE A 249 -1.20 3.61 -23.52
C ILE A 249 -0.61 5.02 -23.63
N GLY A 250 -0.74 5.81 -22.56
CA GLY A 250 -0.04 7.08 -22.38
C GLY A 250 1.06 6.93 -21.33
N LEU A 251 2.29 7.35 -21.64
CA LEU A 251 3.41 7.41 -20.70
C LEU A 251 3.75 8.86 -20.38
N PHE A 252 3.86 9.17 -19.10
CA PHE A 252 4.23 10.46 -18.55
C PHE A 252 5.35 10.27 -17.52
N ALA A 253 6.04 11.35 -17.14
CA ALA A 253 7.09 11.25 -16.12
C ALA A 253 6.50 10.91 -14.73
N ASP A 254 5.27 11.38 -14.48
CA ASP A 254 4.54 11.26 -13.22
C ASP A 254 3.43 10.20 -13.26
N GLY A 255 3.36 9.37 -14.31
CA GLY A 255 2.39 8.27 -14.36
C GLY A 255 2.20 7.66 -15.73
N TRP A 256 1.22 6.76 -15.82
CA TRP A 256 0.75 6.22 -17.10
C TRP A 256 -0.77 6.08 -17.11
N THR A 257 -1.35 6.11 -18.31
CA THR A 257 -2.78 5.88 -18.55
C THR A 257 -2.98 4.71 -19.50
N ALA A 258 -4.04 3.94 -19.32
CA ALA A 258 -4.49 2.93 -20.27
C ALA A 258 -5.98 3.11 -20.58
N GLY A 259 -6.36 3.02 -21.84
CA GLY A 259 -7.75 2.95 -22.28
C GLY A 259 -7.97 1.70 -23.13
N VAL A 260 -8.88 0.83 -22.71
CA VAL A 260 -9.07 -0.49 -23.33
C VAL A 260 -10.53 -0.71 -23.67
N VAL A 261 -10.80 -1.09 -24.93
CA VAL A 261 -12.10 -1.59 -25.38
C VAL A 261 -11.88 -2.98 -25.96
N TYR A 262 -12.52 -3.99 -25.36
CA TYR A 262 -12.30 -5.37 -25.78
C TYR A 262 -12.85 -5.65 -27.18
N SER A 263 -14.08 -5.19 -27.46
CA SER A 263 -14.65 -5.24 -28.80
C SER A 263 -15.66 -4.13 -29.07
N PHE A 264 -15.51 -3.40 -30.19
CA PHE A 264 -16.47 -2.40 -30.65
C PHE A 264 -17.76 -3.04 -31.19
N THR A 265 -17.67 -4.25 -31.72
CA THR A 265 -18.84 -5.00 -32.23
C THR A 265 -19.52 -5.84 -31.14
N GLY A 266 -18.91 -5.91 -29.95
CA GLY A 266 -19.31 -6.81 -28.88
C GLY A 266 -18.89 -8.26 -29.10
N GLY A 267 -19.18 -9.12 -28.13
CA GLY A 267 -18.93 -10.56 -28.20
C GLY A 267 -17.63 -11.05 -27.56
N VAL A 268 -16.73 -10.12 -27.17
CA VAL A 268 -15.58 -10.41 -26.31
C VAL A 268 -15.81 -9.73 -24.97
N THR A 269 -15.71 -10.51 -23.89
CA THR A 269 -15.84 -10.03 -22.51
C THR A 269 -14.80 -10.70 -21.63
N ALA A 270 -14.43 -10.01 -20.55
CA ALA A 270 -13.59 -10.56 -19.48
C ALA A 270 -14.34 -10.53 -18.14
N ASN A 271 -14.01 -11.46 -17.25
CA ASN A 271 -14.61 -11.57 -15.93
C ASN A 271 -13.48 -11.57 -14.88
N PHE A 272 -13.70 -10.96 -13.73
CA PHE A 272 -12.67 -10.75 -12.70
C PHE A 272 -13.08 -11.33 -11.34
N GLU A 273 -13.51 -12.59 -11.32
CA GLU A 273 -13.93 -13.29 -10.08
C GLU A 273 -12.87 -13.26 -8.97
N ASN A 274 -11.60 -13.30 -9.37
CA ASN A 274 -10.44 -13.16 -8.48
C ASN A 274 -9.53 -12.07 -9.04
N ALA A 275 -8.66 -11.52 -8.17
CA ALA A 275 -7.62 -10.59 -8.59
C ALA A 275 -6.80 -11.18 -9.76
N THR A 276 -6.93 -10.55 -10.92
CA THR A 276 -6.32 -10.99 -12.17
C THR A 276 -5.41 -9.88 -12.66
N GLU A 277 -4.12 -10.18 -12.83
CA GLU A 277 -3.18 -9.24 -13.43
C GLU A 277 -3.55 -9.00 -14.90
N VAL A 278 -3.73 -7.73 -15.27
CA VAL A 278 -4.12 -7.32 -16.63
C VAL A 278 -3.08 -6.42 -17.29
N ILE A 279 -2.21 -5.82 -16.49
CA ILE A 279 -1.15 -4.92 -16.93
C ILE A 279 0.13 -5.22 -16.15
N SER A 280 1.26 -5.18 -16.83
CA SER A 280 2.60 -5.15 -16.24
C SER A 280 3.30 -3.85 -16.62
N VAL A 281 3.82 -3.10 -15.64
CA VAL A 281 4.45 -1.80 -15.84
C VAL A 281 5.91 -1.84 -15.44
N ASP A 282 6.80 -1.47 -16.35
CA ASP A 282 8.22 -1.31 -16.08
C ASP A 282 8.49 0.14 -15.64
N TYR A 283 9.21 0.29 -14.53
CA TYR A 283 9.67 1.56 -13.96
C TYR A 283 11.19 1.59 -13.90
N GLU A 284 11.75 2.79 -14.00
CA GLU A 284 13.16 3.06 -13.72
C GLU A 284 13.33 4.31 -12.85
N THR A 285 14.44 4.37 -12.11
CA THR A 285 14.83 5.58 -11.39
C THR A 285 15.61 6.58 -12.26
N ALA A 286 16.23 6.11 -13.35
CA ALA A 286 17.08 6.93 -14.23
C ALA A 286 18.09 7.83 -13.47
N GLY A 287 18.65 7.31 -12.37
CA GLY A 287 19.63 8.00 -11.54
C GLY A 287 19.05 8.99 -10.53
N SER A 288 17.73 9.10 -10.38
CA SER A 288 17.06 9.94 -9.38
C SER A 288 17.54 9.65 -7.95
N MET A 289 18.03 8.44 -7.70
CA MET A 289 18.51 7.96 -6.40
C MET A 289 20.00 8.19 -6.16
N ALA A 290 20.71 8.89 -7.05
CA ALA A 290 22.14 9.14 -6.90
C ALA A 290 22.42 9.97 -5.63
N GLY A 291 23.37 9.51 -4.82
CA GLY A 291 23.72 10.07 -3.52
C GLY A 291 22.76 9.70 -2.37
N ASN A 292 21.70 8.92 -2.62
CA ASN A 292 20.82 8.44 -1.56
C ASN A 292 21.34 7.12 -0.98
N GLU A 293 21.90 7.16 0.23
CA GLU A 293 22.43 5.98 0.94
C GLU A 293 21.44 5.35 1.92
N THR A 294 20.25 5.93 2.10
CA THR A 294 19.25 5.48 3.09
C THR A 294 18.04 4.77 2.49
N GLY A 295 17.87 4.86 1.16
CA GLY A 295 16.71 4.36 0.44
C GLY A 295 15.55 5.35 0.37
N ALA A 296 14.52 4.94 -0.36
CA ALA A 296 13.25 5.66 -0.47
C ALA A 296 12.11 4.69 -0.79
N THR A 297 10.89 5.22 -0.83
CA THR A 297 9.72 4.49 -1.31
C THR A 297 9.05 5.34 -2.38
N ALA A 298 9.03 4.83 -3.61
CA ALA A 298 8.25 5.45 -4.68
C ALA A 298 6.79 5.02 -4.53
N THR A 299 5.87 5.97 -4.41
CA THR A 299 4.42 5.69 -4.28
C THR A 299 3.79 5.54 -5.64
N LEU A 300 2.89 4.55 -5.79
CA LEU A 300 2.07 4.36 -6.98
C LEU A 300 0.61 4.56 -6.60
N THR A 301 0.00 5.67 -7.02
CA THR A 301 -1.31 6.10 -6.55
C THR A 301 -2.29 6.25 -7.69
N TRP A 302 -3.49 5.67 -7.56
CA TRP A 302 -4.54 5.78 -8.57
C TRP A 302 -5.00 7.24 -8.74
N SER A 303 -5.18 7.67 -9.99
CA SER A 303 -5.50 9.06 -10.32
C SER A 303 -6.44 9.16 -11.51
N ASP A 304 -7.52 9.93 -11.35
CA ASP A 304 -8.46 10.28 -12.43
C ASP A 304 -8.04 11.54 -13.21
N ASP A 305 -6.95 12.19 -12.78
CA ASP A 305 -6.50 13.48 -13.31
C ASP A 305 -5.36 13.36 -14.34
N LEU A 306 -4.86 12.15 -14.58
CA LEU A 306 -3.71 11.90 -15.43
C LEU A 306 -4.10 11.88 -16.92
N GLY A 307 -3.27 12.51 -17.76
CA GLY A 307 -3.48 12.60 -19.21
C GLY A 307 -4.15 13.90 -19.66
N SER A 308 -4.21 14.10 -20.98
CA SER A 308 -4.87 15.25 -21.59
C SER A 308 -5.66 14.81 -22.84
N PRO A 309 -6.99 14.60 -22.74
CA PRO A 309 -7.82 14.83 -21.55
C PRO A 309 -7.52 13.84 -20.41
N PRO A 310 -7.85 14.18 -19.15
CA PRO A 310 -7.72 13.26 -18.02
C PRO A 310 -8.47 11.94 -18.25
N VAL A 311 -7.87 10.84 -17.82
CA VAL A 311 -8.40 9.49 -17.95
C VAL A 311 -8.96 9.04 -16.60
N ALA A 312 -10.29 8.88 -16.52
CA ALA A 312 -10.95 8.35 -15.34
C ALA A 312 -10.71 6.84 -15.19
N ASN A 313 -10.63 6.36 -13.96
CA ASN A 313 -10.51 4.95 -13.63
C ASN A 313 -11.89 4.30 -13.54
N VAL A 314 -12.31 3.64 -14.63
CA VAL A 314 -13.64 3.04 -14.71
C VAL A 314 -13.62 1.67 -15.37
N MET A 315 -14.50 0.80 -14.87
CA MET A 315 -14.82 -0.49 -15.47
C MET A 315 -16.09 -0.38 -16.32
N VAL A 316 -16.11 -0.96 -17.52
CA VAL A 316 -17.31 -0.99 -18.37
C VAL A 316 -18.06 -2.30 -18.19
N VAL A 317 -19.32 -2.21 -17.74
CA VAL A 317 -20.24 -3.34 -17.56
C VAL A 317 -21.60 -3.01 -18.17
N GLY A 318 -22.09 -3.86 -19.07
CA GLY A 318 -23.36 -3.63 -19.76
C GLY A 318 -23.40 -2.32 -20.57
N GLY A 319 -22.23 -1.76 -20.91
CA GLY A 319 -22.09 -0.44 -21.56
C GLY A 319 -22.13 0.76 -20.61
N ALA A 320 -22.32 0.56 -19.29
CA ALA A 320 -22.18 1.61 -18.28
C ALA A 320 -20.73 1.69 -17.79
N SER A 321 -20.27 2.90 -17.45
CA SER A 321 -18.98 3.14 -16.81
C SER A 321 -19.17 3.19 -15.30
N LEU A 322 -18.56 2.25 -14.59
CA LEU A 322 -18.59 2.12 -13.13
C LEU A 322 -17.23 2.54 -12.55
N ASN A 323 -17.24 3.37 -11.50
CA ASN A 323 -15.99 3.74 -10.83
C ASN A 323 -15.37 2.54 -10.14
N ALA A 324 -14.05 2.43 -10.19
CA ALA A 324 -13.32 1.42 -9.42
C ALA A 324 -12.96 1.95 -8.02
N ALA A 325 -12.89 1.04 -7.05
CA ALA A 325 -12.16 1.21 -5.81
C ALA A 325 -10.66 1.01 -6.06
N PHE A 326 -9.82 1.58 -5.19
CA PHE A 326 -8.37 1.61 -5.40
C PHE A 326 -7.60 1.01 -4.25
N GLU A 327 -6.59 0.21 -4.60
CA GLU A 327 -5.50 -0.18 -3.72
C GLU A 327 -4.19 0.32 -4.34
N ASP A 328 -3.57 1.29 -3.68
CA ASP A 328 -2.30 1.88 -4.09
C ASP A 328 -1.14 0.89 -3.92
N GLY A 329 -0.09 1.10 -4.70
CA GLY A 329 1.13 0.30 -4.70
C GLY A 329 2.35 1.12 -4.30
N ALA A 330 3.50 0.45 -4.23
CA ALA A 330 4.77 1.11 -3.94
C ALA A 330 5.97 0.34 -4.49
N ILE A 331 7.05 1.05 -4.77
CA ILE A 331 8.37 0.47 -5.08
C ILE A 331 9.31 0.86 -3.94
N ALA A 332 9.72 -0.11 -3.13
CA ALA A 332 10.76 0.09 -2.12
C ALA A 332 12.14 0.12 -2.80
N LEU A 333 12.83 1.26 -2.70
CA LEU A 333 14.14 1.47 -3.30
C LEU A 333 15.21 1.32 -2.22
N ASN A 334 15.98 0.24 -2.32
CA ASN A 334 16.98 -0.12 -1.32
C ASN A 334 18.39 0.16 -1.85
N PRO A 335 19.18 0.99 -1.16
CA PRO A 335 20.56 1.25 -1.55
C PRO A 335 21.38 -0.01 -1.28
N VAL A 336 22.29 -0.32 -2.22
CA VAL A 336 23.32 -1.32 -2.03
C VAL A 336 24.65 -0.60 -2.07
N VAL A 337 25.25 -0.43 -0.89
CA VAL A 337 26.54 0.26 -0.73
C VAL A 337 27.69 -0.74 -0.86
N THR A 338 28.74 -0.34 -1.56
CA THR A 338 30.03 -1.01 -1.53
C THR A 338 30.68 -0.81 -0.16
N LEU A 339 31.31 -1.86 0.37
CA LEU A 339 32.06 -1.77 1.63
C LEU A 339 33.52 -1.40 1.35
N ASP A 340 34.06 -0.50 2.16
CA ASP A 340 35.50 -0.26 2.16
C ASP A 340 36.25 -1.54 2.54
N PHE A 341 37.44 -1.73 2.00
CA PHE A 341 38.31 -2.85 2.37
C PHE A 341 39.77 -2.41 2.45
N ILE A 342 40.61 -3.28 3.02
CA ILE A 342 42.06 -3.15 2.98
C ILE A 342 42.60 -4.29 2.12
N ARG A 343 43.33 -3.95 1.07
CA ARG A 343 43.96 -4.92 0.17
C ARG A 343 44.99 -5.74 0.93
N GLY A 344 44.80 -7.05 0.94
CA GLY A 344 45.61 -8.01 1.69
C GLY A 344 45.10 -8.34 3.10
N ASP A 345 43.98 -7.76 3.57
CA ASP A 345 43.32 -8.11 4.84
C ASP A 345 42.30 -9.24 4.62
N ALA A 346 42.80 -10.42 4.22
CA ALA A 346 41.97 -11.53 3.78
C ALA A 346 41.09 -12.12 4.89
N ASN A 347 41.51 -11.98 6.15
CA ASN A 347 40.76 -12.48 7.32
C ASN A 347 39.85 -11.41 7.96
N ALA A 348 39.78 -10.21 7.38
CA ALA A 348 38.96 -9.09 7.85
C ALA A 348 39.24 -8.65 9.30
N ASP A 349 40.50 -8.69 9.75
CA ASP A 349 40.91 -8.25 11.09
C ASP A 349 41.47 -6.82 11.14
N ALA A 350 41.35 -6.10 10.02
CA ALA A 350 41.82 -4.74 9.77
C ALA A 350 43.35 -4.60 9.75
N LYS A 351 44.10 -5.70 9.62
CA LYS A 351 45.57 -5.67 9.65
C LYS A 351 46.18 -6.65 8.65
N VAL A 352 46.79 -6.13 7.59
CA VAL A 352 47.59 -6.93 6.67
C VAL A 352 48.85 -7.49 7.34
N ASN A 353 48.82 -8.78 7.65
CA ASN A 353 49.87 -9.50 8.33
C ASN A 353 50.01 -10.95 7.80
N ILE A 354 50.74 -11.80 8.53
CA ILE A 354 51.01 -13.18 8.08
C ILE A 354 49.75 -14.04 8.17
N ALA A 355 48.83 -13.70 9.07
CA ALA A 355 47.56 -14.39 9.23
C ALA A 355 46.74 -14.36 7.93
N ASP A 356 46.81 -13.29 7.16
CA ASP A 356 46.09 -13.13 5.89
C ASP A 356 46.61 -14.08 4.80
N GLY A 357 47.93 -14.15 4.63
CA GLY A 357 48.52 -15.10 3.70
C GLY A 357 48.25 -16.56 4.11
N VAL A 358 48.18 -16.85 5.42
CA VAL A 358 47.76 -18.16 5.93
C VAL A 358 46.28 -18.41 5.67
N TRP A 359 45.42 -17.39 5.82
CA TRP A 359 43.98 -17.46 5.57
C TRP A 359 43.69 -17.87 4.12
N ILE A 360 44.31 -17.19 3.16
CA ILE A 360 44.19 -17.50 1.71
C ILE A 360 44.61 -18.96 1.44
N ILE A 361 45.69 -19.45 2.04
CA ILE A 361 46.12 -20.85 1.88
C ILE A 361 45.09 -21.83 2.46
N TYR A 362 44.51 -21.50 3.62
CA TYR A 362 43.50 -22.33 4.27
C TYR A 362 42.23 -22.41 3.42
N GLU A 363 41.77 -21.28 2.91
CA GLU A 363 40.64 -21.17 2.00
C GLU A 363 40.85 -22.02 0.73
N LEU A 364 41.98 -21.84 0.04
CA LEU A 364 42.24 -22.48 -1.26
C LEU A 364 42.52 -24.00 -1.17
N PHE A 365 43.20 -24.46 -0.12
CA PHE A 365 43.76 -25.82 -0.09
C PHE A 365 43.29 -26.69 1.08
N LEU A 366 42.72 -26.10 2.13
CA LEU A 366 42.41 -26.81 3.38
C LEU A 366 40.92 -26.75 3.75
N ASN A 367 40.05 -26.33 2.83
CA ASN A 367 38.61 -26.09 3.08
C ASN A 367 38.37 -25.21 4.32
N GLY A 368 39.21 -24.19 4.50
CA GLY A 368 39.02 -23.14 5.50
C GLY A 368 37.81 -22.26 5.19
N PRO A 369 37.44 -21.36 6.12
CA PRO A 369 36.41 -20.36 5.85
C PRO A 369 36.78 -19.50 4.63
N ALA A 370 35.81 -19.21 3.76
CA ALA A 370 36.01 -18.33 2.62
C ALA A 370 36.17 -16.88 3.09
N SER A 371 36.99 -16.09 2.40
CA SER A 371 37.05 -14.65 2.64
C SER A 371 35.72 -14.00 2.27
N THR A 372 35.33 -13.00 3.05
CA THR A 372 34.10 -12.22 2.83
C THR A 372 34.30 -11.05 1.88
N CYS A 373 35.54 -10.79 1.45
CA CYS A 373 35.92 -9.75 0.50
C CYS A 373 36.98 -10.28 -0.45
N THR A 374 36.56 -10.58 -1.68
CA THR A 374 37.44 -11.16 -2.71
C THR A 374 38.53 -10.18 -3.13
N LEU A 375 38.21 -8.87 -3.15
CA LEU A 375 39.17 -7.80 -3.42
C LEU A 375 40.24 -7.64 -2.34
N ALA A 376 39.95 -8.00 -1.08
CA ALA A 376 40.95 -8.04 -0.01
C ALA A 376 41.88 -9.26 -0.16
N SER A 377 41.35 -10.37 -0.67
CA SER A 377 42.12 -11.61 -0.90
C SER A 377 42.97 -11.56 -2.17
N ASP A 378 42.58 -10.79 -3.18
CA ASP A 378 43.43 -10.38 -4.31
C ASP A 378 44.43 -9.29 -3.87
N ALA A 379 45.41 -9.73 -3.09
CA ALA A 379 46.41 -8.88 -2.46
C ALA A 379 47.39 -8.28 -3.48
N ASN A 380 47.63 -8.97 -4.60
CA ASN A 380 48.53 -8.51 -5.65
C ASN A 380 47.83 -7.65 -6.73
N ALA A 381 46.48 -7.55 -6.70
CA ALA A 381 45.62 -6.79 -7.59
C ALA A 381 45.69 -7.23 -9.07
N ASP A 382 45.82 -8.53 -9.33
CA ASP A 382 45.82 -9.10 -10.68
C ASP A 382 44.44 -9.59 -11.15
N GLY A 383 43.41 -9.46 -10.30
CA GLY A 383 42.03 -9.84 -10.55
C GLY A 383 41.71 -11.30 -10.18
N LEU A 384 42.66 -12.03 -9.59
CA LEU A 384 42.48 -13.40 -9.10
C LEU A 384 42.87 -13.48 -7.62
N ALA A 385 42.03 -14.12 -6.81
CA ALA A 385 42.40 -14.50 -5.44
C ALA A 385 42.95 -15.93 -5.44
N ASP A 386 44.27 -16.08 -5.51
CA ASP A 386 44.96 -17.36 -5.58
C ASP A 386 46.22 -17.46 -4.67
N ILE A 387 47.05 -18.49 -4.89
CA ILE A 387 48.25 -18.72 -4.06
C ILE A 387 49.32 -17.64 -4.22
N ALA A 388 49.30 -16.90 -5.33
CA ALA A 388 50.18 -15.77 -5.58
C ALA A 388 49.92 -14.64 -4.56
N ASP A 389 48.69 -14.44 -4.11
CA ASP A 389 48.34 -13.42 -3.11
C ASP A 389 48.91 -13.70 -1.74
N ALA A 390 48.82 -14.95 -1.29
CA ALA A 390 49.49 -15.38 -0.06
C ALA A 390 51.01 -15.17 -0.16
N SER A 391 51.60 -15.51 -1.31
CA SER A 391 53.03 -15.29 -1.56
C SER A 391 53.38 -13.80 -1.54
N PHE A 392 52.52 -12.95 -2.11
CA PHE A 392 52.69 -11.50 -2.16
C PHE A 392 52.68 -10.89 -0.75
N ILE A 393 51.73 -11.28 0.09
CA ILE A 393 51.65 -10.89 1.51
C ILE A 393 52.93 -11.30 2.26
N PHE A 394 53.40 -12.54 2.08
CA PHE A 394 54.63 -12.99 2.77
C PHE A 394 55.88 -12.24 2.27
N MET A 395 55.98 -11.95 0.98
CA MET A 395 57.09 -11.14 0.43
C MET A 395 57.09 -9.74 1.00
N TYR A 396 55.92 -9.08 1.08
CA TYR A 396 55.77 -7.78 1.71
C TYR A 396 56.20 -7.81 3.19
N ARG A 397 55.69 -8.79 3.96
CA ARG A 397 55.90 -8.83 5.42
C ARG A 397 57.29 -9.29 5.86
N PHE A 398 57.96 -10.18 5.12
CA PHE A 398 59.24 -10.75 5.54
C PHE A 398 60.47 -10.30 4.75
N MET A 399 60.28 -9.89 3.49
CA MET A 399 61.39 -9.73 2.54
C MET A 399 61.52 -8.32 1.98
N ASN A 400 60.87 -7.32 2.62
CA ASN A 400 60.78 -5.95 2.12
C ASN A 400 60.29 -5.91 0.66
N GLY A 401 59.32 -6.77 0.33
CA GLY A 401 58.63 -6.76 -0.96
C GLY A 401 57.79 -5.50 -1.17
N MET A 402 57.18 -5.37 -2.35
CA MET A 402 56.28 -4.25 -2.64
C MET A 402 55.09 -4.27 -1.66
N MET A 403 54.70 -3.08 -1.18
CA MET A 403 53.46 -2.93 -0.43
C MET A 403 52.25 -3.15 -1.36
N PRO A 404 51.11 -3.64 -0.84
CA PRO A 404 49.85 -3.70 -1.60
C PRO A 404 49.49 -2.34 -2.19
N SER A 405 48.85 -2.36 -3.36
CA SER A 405 48.26 -1.16 -3.96
C SER A 405 47.04 -0.70 -3.14
N ALA A 406 46.65 0.57 -3.31
CA ALA A 406 45.46 1.09 -2.68
C ALA A 406 44.21 0.21 -3.00
N PRO A 407 43.29 0.01 -2.05
CA PRO A 407 43.26 0.59 -0.71
C PRO A 407 44.19 -0.16 0.29
N PHE A 408 45.23 0.52 0.77
CA PHE A 408 46.24 0.04 1.74
C PHE A 408 47.13 1.22 2.16
N PRO A 409 47.50 1.38 3.44
CA PRO A 409 47.10 0.57 4.60
C PRO A 409 45.69 0.90 5.11
N ASP A 410 45.11 1.97 4.59
CA ASP A 410 43.82 2.48 5.01
C ASP A 410 42.68 1.83 4.23
N CYS A 411 41.50 1.82 4.86
CA CYS A 411 40.25 1.41 4.23
C CYS A 411 39.91 2.30 3.04
N GLY A 412 39.39 1.69 1.98
CA GLY A 412 38.83 2.43 0.85
C GLY A 412 38.22 1.51 -0.20
N GLN A 413 37.82 2.11 -1.30
CA GLN A 413 37.17 1.44 -2.42
C GLN A 413 38.05 1.47 -3.66
N VAL A 414 37.71 0.62 -4.63
CA VAL A 414 38.30 0.66 -5.98
C VAL A 414 37.26 1.03 -7.03
N VAL A 415 37.74 1.50 -8.18
CA VAL A 415 36.89 1.76 -9.34
C VAL A 415 36.19 0.47 -9.74
N ASP A 416 34.91 0.58 -10.09
CA ASP A 416 34.04 -0.53 -10.51
C ASP A 416 33.80 -1.63 -9.45
N GLN A 417 34.03 -1.32 -8.16
CA GLN A 417 33.64 -2.21 -7.07
C GLN A 417 32.12 -2.41 -7.05
N THR A 418 31.70 -3.66 -6.87
CA THR A 418 30.32 -4.07 -6.67
C THR A 418 30.08 -4.50 -5.22
N PRO A 419 28.85 -4.42 -4.70
CA PRO A 419 28.54 -4.88 -3.36
C PRO A 419 28.84 -6.37 -3.12
N GLU A 420 28.77 -7.20 -4.16
CA GLU A 420 29.07 -8.63 -4.09
C GLU A 420 30.56 -8.93 -3.89
N ASP A 421 31.44 -7.98 -4.24
CA ASP A 421 32.88 -8.15 -4.10
C ASP A 421 33.31 -8.23 -2.62
N CYS A 422 32.62 -7.49 -1.75
CA CYS A 422 32.90 -7.45 -0.31
C CYS A 422 31.60 -7.42 0.50
N VAL A 423 31.21 -8.59 1.02
CA VAL A 423 30.02 -8.80 1.87
C VAL A 423 30.29 -8.36 3.32
N SER A 424 31.54 -8.46 3.76
CA SER A 424 32.06 -7.82 4.98
C SER A 424 33.57 -7.64 4.87
N SER A 425 34.12 -6.67 5.57
CA SER A 425 35.56 -6.42 5.63
C SER A 425 36.01 -6.06 7.06
N GLY A 426 37.33 -5.96 7.28
CA GLY A 426 37.87 -5.44 8.53
C GLY A 426 37.65 -3.93 8.72
N CYS A 427 37.13 -3.25 7.69
CA CYS A 427 36.74 -1.86 7.78
C CYS A 427 35.40 -1.76 8.50
N ALA A 428 35.30 -0.85 9.46
CA ALA A 428 34.01 -0.57 10.09
C ALA A 428 33.03 -0.06 9.02
N ASP A 429 31.84 -0.67 8.96
CA ASP A 429 30.81 -0.40 7.96
C ASP A 429 30.63 1.10 7.70
N GLY A 430 30.85 1.50 6.44
CA GLY A 430 30.51 2.78 5.80
C GLY A 430 30.34 4.02 6.69
N GLY A 431 31.33 4.92 6.66
CA GLY A 431 31.13 6.31 7.09
C GLY A 431 32.28 6.98 7.85
N GLY A 432 33.45 6.36 7.97
CA GLY A 432 34.62 6.98 8.55
C GLY A 432 35.83 6.80 7.65
N SER A 433 36.21 7.83 6.89
CA SER A 433 37.57 7.93 6.38
C SER A 433 38.55 7.64 7.52
N ALA A 434 39.63 6.90 7.25
CA ALA A 434 40.72 6.72 8.21
C ALA A 434 41.07 8.06 8.88
N PRO A 435 41.45 8.05 10.17
CA PRO A 435 41.76 9.29 10.87
C PRO A 435 42.86 10.02 10.11
N ALA A 436 42.56 11.26 9.70
CA ALA A 436 43.48 12.09 8.96
C ALA A 436 44.84 12.15 9.68
N THR A 437 45.93 12.07 8.91
CA THR A 437 47.30 12.10 9.43
C THR A 437 47.96 13.41 9.09
N PHE A 438 48.89 13.86 9.94
CA PHE A 438 49.56 15.12 9.66
C PHE A 438 50.31 15.13 8.32
N VAL A 439 51.08 14.08 8.02
CA VAL A 439 51.97 14.06 6.86
C VAL A 439 51.23 13.92 5.54
N ALA A 440 50.20 13.07 5.48
CA ALA A 440 49.49 12.81 4.23
C ALA A 440 48.42 13.87 3.95
N ASP A 441 47.72 14.33 4.99
CA ASP A 441 46.48 15.10 4.80
C ASP A 441 46.67 16.56 5.16
N ILE A 442 47.32 16.86 6.29
CA ILE A 442 47.39 18.23 6.83
C ILE A 442 48.56 19.03 6.24
N GLN A 443 49.74 18.42 6.10
CA GLN A 443 50.94 19.08 5.58
C GLN A 443 50.73 19.62 4.17
N PRO A 444 50.08 18.92 3.21
CA PRO A 444 49.79 19.48 1.90
C PRO A 444 48.87 20.72 1.96
N ILE A 445 47.88 20.72 2.85
CA ILE A 445 46.97 21.85 3.06
C ILE A 445 47.73 23.06 3.60
N LEU A 446 48.55 22.87 4.63
CA LEU A 446 49.39 23.95 5.18
C LEU A 446 50.36 24.49 4.12
N THR A 447 50.92 23.61 3.28
CA THR A 447 51.84 23.97 2.21
C THR A 447 51.17 24.80 1.12
N SER A 448 49.96 24.44 0.70
CA SER A 448 49.24 25.16 -0.35
C SER A 448 48.62 26.46 0.16
N SER A 449 48.04 26.44 1.36
CA SER A 449 47.14 27.49 1.84
C SER A 449 47.80 28.47 2.82
N CYS A 450 48.86 28.05 3.53
CA CYS A 450 49.42 28.82 4.65
C CYS A 450 50.88 29.21 4.43
N VAL A 451 51.71 28.30 3.93
CA VAL A 451 53.15 28.53 3.66
C VAL A 451 53.45 29.78 2.83
N PRO A 452 52.65 30.18 1.82
CA PRO A 452 52.91 31.43 1.11
C PRO A 452 53.08 32.66 2.02
N CYS A 453 52.41 32.71 3.17
CA CYS A 453 52.53 33.78 4.16
C CYS A 453 53.33 33.39 5.42
N HIS A 454 53.53 32.10 5.67
CA HIS A 454 54.14 31.52 6.87
C HIS A 454 55.47 30.78 6.59
N ALA A 455 56.18 31.19 5.55
CA ALA A 455 57.55 30.75 5.25
C ALA A 455 58.60 31.76 5.76
N PRO A 456 59.88 31.36 5.91
CA PRO A 456 60.98 32.25 6.33
C PRO A 456 61.14 33.54 5.52
N GLY A 457 60.64 33.59 4.28
CA GLY A 457 60.60 34.79 3.45
C GLY A 457 59.29 35.60 3.52
N GLY A 458 58.16 34.97 3.87
CA GLY A 458 56.80 35.55 3.78
C GLY A 458 56.44 36.11 2.39
N ALA A 459 55.14 36.29 2.09
CA ALA A 459 54.68 36.83 0.80
C ALA A 459 55.22 38.24 0.45
N GLN A 460 55.84 38.95 1.42
CA GLN A 460 56.34 40.32 1.26
C GLN A 460 57.81 40.53 1.72
N GLY A 461 58.59 39.47 1.97
CA GLY A 461 60.00 39.60 2.37
C GLY A 461 60.26 39.97 3.84
N ASN A 462 59.22 39.96 4.69
CA ASN A 462 59.26 40.41 6.09
C ASN A 462 59.36 39.25 7.11
N GLY A 463 59.72 38.04 6.67
CA GLY A 463 59.71 36.85 7.51
C GLY A 463 58.32 36.21 7.65
N PRO A 464 58.20 35.13 8.45
CA PRO A 464 56.93 34.44 8.66
C PRO A 464 55.94 35.33 9.40
N SER A 465 54.69 35.36 8.93
CA SER A 465 53.63 36.15 9.55
C SER A 465 53.45 35.76 11.02
N PHE A 466 53.57 36.75 11.92
CA PHE A 466 53.52 36.55 13.38
C PHE A 466 54.53 35.52 13.94
N GLY A 467 55.63 35.27 13.23
CA GLY A 467 56.66 34.32 13.67
C GLY A 467 56.31 32.85 13.47
N LEU A 468 55.10 32.53 12.95
CA LEU A 468 54.67 31.16 12.71
C LEU A 468 55.29 30.60 11.43
N GLN A 469 56.13 29.57 11.56
CA GLN A 469 56.83 28.91 10.46
C GLN A 469 56.20 27.55 10.13
N LEU A 470 55.72 27.39 8.90
CA LEU A 470 55.00 26.19 8.44
C LEU A 470 55.76 25.41 7.34
N THR A 471 57.06 25.64 7.20
CA THR A 471 57.93 24.93 6.24
C THR A 471 58.74 23.84 6.94
N GLU A 472 58.80 22.65 6.33
CA GLU A 472 59.63 21.46 6.66
C GLU A 472 59.50 20.85 8.08
N ASP A 473 59.12 21.62 9.12
CA ASP A 473 58.86 21.16 10.50
C ASP A 473 57.51 21.71 11.03
N ALA A 474 56.47 21.78 10.19
CA ALA A 474 55.24 22.48 10.55
C ALA A 474 54.48 21.84 11.73
N TYR A 475 54.57 20.52 11.91
CA TYR A 475 53.93 19.81 13.03
C TYR A 475 54.42 20.34 14.39
N ASP A 476 55.73 20.31 14.60
CA ASP A 476 56.37 20.74 15.85
C ASP A 476 56.16 22.24 16.14
N ASN A 477 55.89 23.02 15.09
CA ASN A 477 55.62 24.46 15.21
C ASN A 477 54.17 24.80 15.56
N ILE A 478 53.23 23.85 15.46
CA ILE A 478 51.79 24.11 15.72
C ILE A 478 51.21 23.24 16.83
N VAL A 479 51.64 21.98 16.96
CA VAL A 479 51.03 21.05 17.92
C VAL A 479 51.56 21.32 19.32
N GLY A 480 50.65 21.67 20.24
CA GLY A 480 50.98 22.01 21.62
C GLY A 480 51.72 23.34 21.81
N MET A 481 51.89 24.13 20.74
CA MET A 481 52.61 25.40 20.78
C MET A 481 51.65 26.57 21.11
N PRO A 482 52.03 27.52 21.98
CA PRO A 482 51.19 28.66 22.33
C PRO A 482 50.82 29.53 21.11
N ALA A 483 49.57 30.01 21.07
CA ALA A 483 49.12 30.92 20.02
C ALA A 483 49.54 32.36 20.33
N GLY A 484 50.30 33.01 19.43
CA GLY A 484 50.77 34.38 19.64
C GLY A 484 49.69 35.48 19.61
N GLN A 485 48.45 35.15 19.24
CA GLN A 485 47.31 36.07 19.26
C GLN A 485 46.30 35.74 20.37
N CYS A 486 46.48 34.62 21.07
CA CYS A 486 45.71 34.28 22.26
C CYS A 486 46.57 33.48 23.24
N ASP A 487 47.04 34.15 24.29
CA ASP A 487 47.96 33.59 25.29
C ASP A 487 47.34 32.45 26.13
N THR A 488 46.03 32.24 26.05
CA THR A 488 45.30 31.19 26.78
C THR A 488 45.04 29.94 25.94
N MET A 489 45.46 29.90 24.67
CA MET A 489 45.24 28.77 23.75
C MET A 489 46.52 28.33 23.05
N ASN A 490 46.57 27.05 22.68
CA ASN A 490 47.59 26.55 21.75
C ASN A 490 47.13 26.73 20.31
N LEU A 491 48.08 26.77 19.36
CA LEU A 491 47.80 26.74 17.92
C LEU A 491 46.99 25.49 17.55
N VAL A 492 47.47 24.32 17.98
CA VAL A 492 46.70 23.07 17.97
C VAL A 492 46.77 22.43 19.36
N ASN A 493 45.60 22.14 19.93
CA ASN A 493 45.43 21.39 21.16
C ASN A 493 44.97 19.95 20.80
N PRO A 494 45.86 18.94 20.89
CA PRO A 494 45.50 17.55 20.61
C PRO A 494 44.22 17.11 21.33
N GLY A 495 43.26 16.58 20.56
CA GLY A 495 41.99 16.07 21.06
C GLY A 495 40.92 17.15 21.30
N ASP A 496 41.18 18.41 20.96
CA ASP A 496 40.24 19.52 21.20
C ASP A 496 40.35 20.59 20.11
N ARG A 497 39.58 20.42 19.03
CA ARG A 497 39.52 21.41 17.94
C ARG A 497 38.98 22.77 18.39
N ASN A 498 38.07 22.81 19.36
CA ASN A 498 37.52 24.08 19.87
C ASN A 498 38.50 24.77 20.84
N GLY A 499 39.42 24.02 21.44
CA GLY A 499 40.57 24.54 22.18
C GLY A 499 41.76 24.95 21.30
N SER A 500 41.65 24.79 19.97
CA SER A 500 42.75 25.03 19.02
C SER A 500 42.59 26.36 18.28
N TRP A 501 43.55 27.28 18.47
CA TRP A 501 43.50 28.59 17.85
C TRP A 501 43.51 28.52 16.31
N LEU A 502 44.33 27.63 15.73
CA LEU A 502 44.40 27.43 14.28
C LEU A 502 43.03 27.06 13.69
N TYR A 503 42.32 26.12 14.32
CA TYR A 503 41.00 25.67 13.86
C TYR A 503 39.97 26.82 13.90
N ARG A 504 39.92 27.57 15.01
CA ARG A 504 39.03 28.74 15.11
C ARG A 504 39.35 29.84 14.09
N LYS A 505 40.62 29.99 13.72
CA LYS A 505 41.05 30.93 12.68
C LYS A 505 40.59 30.50 11.28
N ILE A 506 40.62 29.21 10.94
CA ILE A 506 40.18 28.72 9.62
C ILE A 506 38.65 28.54 9.53
N GLN A 507 37.98 28.24 10.64
CA GLN A 507 36.52 28.13 10.73
C GLN A 507 35.87 29.52 10.77
N GLY A 508 36.50 30.49 11.42
CA GLY A 508 35.99 31.85 11.60
C GLY A 508 35.42 32.15 13.00
N SER A 509 35.40 31.17 13.90
CA SER A 509 34.87 31.25 15.28
C SER A 509 35.81 31.92 16.30
N HIS A 510 36.94 32.47 15.86
CA HIS A 510 37.92 33.15 16.73
C HIS A 510 37.45 34.51 17.29
N LEU A 511 36.29 34.99 16.87
CA LEU A 511 35.63 36.20 17.39
C LEU A 511 34.35 35.86 18.16
N ASP A 512 34.09 34.58 18.42
CA ASP A 512 32.92 34.16 19.16
C ASP A 512 33.00 34.63 20.62
N PRO A 513 31.85 34.88 21.29
CA PRO A 513 31.84 35.44 22.64
C PRO A 513 32.63 34.63 23.67
N ASP A 514 32.64 33.29 23.56
CA ASP A 514 33.40 32.40 24.44
C ASP A 514 34.91 32.64 24.35
N VAL A 515 35.42 32.94 23.15
CA VAL A 515 36.84 33.23 22.88
C VAL A 515 37.22 34.61 23.40
N LEU A 516 36.35 35.61 23.20
CA LEU A 516 36.58 36.98 23.67
C LEU A 516 36.52 37.05 25.20
N ASP A 517 35.61 36.31 25.83
CA ASP A 517 35.49 36.22 27.29
C ASP A 517 36.71 35.52 27.94
N MET A 518 37.43 34.67 27.20
CA MET A 518 38.71 34.09 27.64
C MET A 518 39.87 35.09 27.62
N GLY A 519 39.66 36.30 27.11
CA GLY A 519 40.70 37.34 27.02
C GLY A 519 41.65 37.15 25.83
N CYS A 520 41.33 36.24 24.91
CA CYS A 520 41.92 36.29 23.57
C CYS A 520 41.53 37.64 22.94
N CYS A 521 42.42 38.24 22.14
CA CYS A 521 42.02 39.40 21.34
C CYS A 521 41.49 40.62 22.12
N PRO A 522 42.20 41.11 23.16
CA PRO A 522 41.69 42.19 23.99
C PRO A 522 41.46 43.47 23.18
N ASP A 523 40.37 44.18 23.47
CA ASP A 523 40.14 45.55 23.01
C ASP A 523 41.16 46.47 23.72
N THR A 524 42.13 46.97 22.96
CA THR A 524 43.24 47.78 23.49
C THR A 524 43.02 49.27 23.33
N ASP A 525 42.09 49.69 22.47
CA ASP A 525 41.79 51.11 22.20
C ASP A 525 40.44 51.59 22.78
N GLY A 526 39.63 50.65 23.28
CA GLY A 526 38.38 50.88 24.00
C GLY A 526 37.17 51.15 23.11
N ASP A 527 37.23 50.78 21.83
CA ASP A 527 36.15 51.00 20.86
C ASP A 527 35.05 49.91 20.90
N GLY A 528 35.23 48.87 21.70
CA GLY A 528 34.33 47.73 21.84
C GLY A 528 34.57 46.62 20.82
N SER A 529 35.62 46.71 19.99
CA SER A 529 36.01 45.72 19.00
C SER A 529 37.29 44.99 19.42
N PRO A 530 37.44 43.70 19.09
CA PRO A 530 38.67 42.96 19.38
C PRO A 530 39.86 43.46 18.55
N ASP A 531 40.93 43.92 19.21
CA ASP A 531 42.16 44.35 18.54
C ASP A 531 43.11 43.17 18.27
N GLY A 532 43.89 43.28 17.18
CA GLY A 532 45.00 42.36 16.93
C GLY A 532 44.64 40.93 16.51
N CYS A 533 43.34 40.59 16.40
CA CYS A 533 42.88 39.25 16.01
C CYS A 533 43.20 38.85 14.58
N GLY A 534 43.38 39.81 13.69
CA GLY A 534 43.39 39.55 12.25
C GLY A 534 42.05 39.00 11.75
N ARG A 535 42.04 38.48 10.53
CA ARG A 535 40.83 37.94 9.87
C ARG A 535 40.81 36.41 9.89
N ARG A 536 39.68 35.81 9.49
CA ARG A 536 39.61 34.38 9.16
C ARG A 536 40.72 34.01 8.16
N MET A 537 41.37 32.88 8.39
CA MET A 537 42.48 32.38 7.59
C MET A 537 41.99 31.39 6.52
N PRO A 538 42.76 31.18 5.42
CA PRO A 538 43.95 31.95 5.02
C PRO A 538 43.59 33.39 4.60
N ARG A 539 44.56 34.32 4.63
CA ARG A 539 44.39 35.78 4.46
C ARG A 539 44.00 36.19 3.03
N PHE A 540 42.90 35.65 2.51
CA PHE A 540 42.20 36.03 1.28
C PHE A 540 40.70 35.66 1.29
N CYS A 541 40.18 35.06 2.37
CA CYS A 541 38.76 34.70 2.55
C CYS A 541 37.88 35.96 2.72
N GLU A 542 37.70 36.72 1.63
CA GLU A 542 36.80 37.89 1.55
C GLU A 542 35.50 37.55 0.79
N ASN A 543 35.42 36.37 0.16
CA ASN A 543 34.24 35.79 -0.50
C ASN A 543 34.30 34.25 -0.48
N SER A 544 33.18 33.56 -0.75
CA SER A 544 33.07 32.08 -0.64
C SER A 544 34.10 31.29 -1.45
N ASN A 545 34.62 31.86 -2.55
CA ASN A 545 35.52 31.17 -3.47
C ASN A 545 37.01 31.27 -3.07
N SER A 546 37.32 31.98 -1.99
CA SER A 546 38.69 32.20 -1.49
C SER A 546 38.91 31.65 -0.08
N CYS A 547 37.86 31.10 0.54
CA CYS A 547 37.93 30.43 1.82
C CYS A 547 38.28 28.96 1.62
N MET A 548 38.91 28.36 2.64
CA MET A 548 39.02 26.92 2.73
C MET A 548 37.61 26.31 2.75
N ASP A 549 37.36 25.30 1.93
CA ASP A 549 36.06 24.63 1.88
C ASP A 549 35.78 23.86 3.18
N GLU A 550 34.50 23.58 3.43
CA GLU A 550 34.04 22.97 4.67
C GLU A 550 34.62 21.56 4.87
N ALA A 551 34.81 20.80 3.79
CA ALA A 551 35.39 19.46 3.86
C ALA A 551 36.85 19.50 4.32
N THR A 552 37.63 20.47 3.81
CA THR A 552 39.03 20.68 4.22
C THR A 552 39.12 21.18 5.66
N ILE A 553 38.19 22.04 6.10
CA ILE A 553 38.12 22.48 7.51
C ILE A 553 37.79 21.29 8.42
N GLU A 554 36.81 20.48 8.04
CA GLU A 554 36.41 19.31 8.82
C GLU A 554 37.51 18.24 8.87
N LEU A 555 38.28 18.08 7.79
CA LEU A 555 39.46 17.22 7.75
C LEU A 555 40.54 17.66 8.76
N ILE A 556 40.79 18.96 8.88
CA ILE A 556 41.71 19.49 9.90
C ILE A 556 41.12 19.29 11.30
N GLY A 557 39.81 19.52 11.46
CA GLY A 557 39.12 19.31 12.74
C GLY A 557 39.18 17.88 13.23
N SER A 558 38.94 16.91 12.33
CA SER A 558 38.97 15.48 12.63
C SER A 558 40.38 15.01 12.99
N TRP A 559 41.42 15.50 12.30
CA TRP A 559 42.81 15.27 12.70
C TRP A 559 43.10 15.77 14.12
N ILE A 560 42.64 16.99 14.46
CA ILE A 560 42.85 17.54 15.81
C ILE A 560 42.16 16.69 16.87
N ASP A 561 40.88 16.37 16.67
CA ASP A 561 40.11 15.57 17.62
C ASP A 561 40.63 14.14 17.77
N ALA A 562 41.24 13.58 16.73
CA ALA A 562 41.92 12.30 16.77
C ALA A 562 43.20 12.33 17.65
N GLY A 563 43.62 13.51 18.12
CA GLY A 563 44.83 13.68 18.94
C GLY A 563 45.98 14.33 18.19
N ALA A 564 45.72 14.90 17.01
CA ALA A 564 46.68 15.65 16.21
C ALA A 564 48.01 14.90 15.98
N PHE A 565 47.94 13.61 15.61
CA PHE A 565 49.10 12.72 15.43
C PHE A 565 49.68 12.67 14.01
#